data_AF-A0A3D8SIN8-F1
#
_entry.id   AF-A0A3D8SIN8-F1
#
_cell.length_a   1.000
_cell.length_b   1.000
_cell.length_c   1.000
_cell.angle_alpha   90.00
_cell.angle_beta   90.00
_cell.angle_gamma   90.00
#
_symmetry.space_group_name_H-M   'P 1'
#
loop_
_entity.id
_entity.type
_entity.pdbx_description
1 polymer ?
#
loop_
_entity_poly.entity_id
_entity_poly.type
_entity_poly.pdbx_seq_one_letter_code
_entity_poly.pdbx_strand_id
1 'polypeptide(L)'
;MDAYSQTIFRLLGATIRNADAPLALREQAAYISASFASHQNSYRLMAQVSTLFNGGVILHASHRLLGLGEIAEAPVGRHGPALQAIVTGHRVRPNPADFEGHPIELLSILDPAIQAGLAGEKMFQLHQALVTMERNANEDLARYTRQYGYHYIFRAGLRQYYMTKAVAENVVLLEQDPRGQDYRLLAQRTCYAAIDQRPNMTNVEKEVVIRAINCVPQDAHRFWNWLATNRAAYRAMKACISLLDRAQFLLVKHEKIQA
;
A
#
# COMPACT_ATOMS: atom_id res chain seq x y z
N MET A 1 -28.84 6.08 1.19
CA MET A 1 -28.09 5.25 2.16
C MET A 1 -28.91 4.03 2.48
N ASP A 2 -28.38 2.83 2.24
CA ASP A 2 -29.11 1.56 2.44
C ASP A 2 -29.33 1.24 3.94
N ALA A 3 -30.24 0.32 4.24
CA ALA A 3 -30.63 -0.05 5.61
C ALA A 3 -29.47 -0.64 6.43
N TYR A 4 -28.52 -1.31 5.77
CA TYR A 4 -27.34 -1.87 6.41
C TYR A 4 -26.38 -0.77 6.89
N SER A 5 -26.10 0.19 6.02
CA SER A 5 -25.28 1.36 6.32
C SER A 5 -25.89 2.17 7.46
N GLN A 6 -27.20 2.40 7.47
CA GLN A 6 -27.89 3.07 8.59
C GLN A 6 -27.74 2.33 9.92
N THR A 7 -27.71 0.99 9.90
CA THR A 7 -27.52 0.17 11.10
C THR A 7 -26.08 0.28 11.61
N ILE A 8 -25.11 0.25 10.69
CA ILE A 8 -23.70 0.48 11.02
C ILE A 8 -23.47 1.87 11.61
N PHE A 9 -24.09 2.91 11.05
CA PHE A 9 -24.00 4.27 11.60
C PHE A 9 -24.60 4.41 13.00
N ARG A 10 -25.71 3.71 13.29
CA ARG A 10 -26.27 3.65 14.64
C ARG A 10 -25.30 3.01 15.63
N LEU A 11 -24.67 1.91 15.24
CA LEU A 11 -23.63 1.25 16.03
C LEU A 11 -22.44 2.18 16.29
N LEU A 12 -21.87 2.78 15.24
CA LEU A 12 -20.75 3.74 15.37
C LEU A 12 -21.14 4.92 16.26
N GLY A 13 -22.33 5.48 16.08
CA GLY A 13 -22.83 6.58 16.91
C GLY A 13 -22.99 6.20 18.38
N ALA A 14 -23.41 4.97 18.67
CA ALA A 14 -23.46 4.45 20.04
C ALA A 14 -22.06 4.28 20.63
N THR A 15 -21.10 3.74 19.85
CA THR A 15 -19.70 3.60 20.28
C THR A 15 -19.07 4.96 20.60
N ILE A 16 -19.25 5.96 19.73
CA ILE A 16 -18.69 7.31 19.91
C ILE A 16 -19.21 7.96 21.21
N ARG A 17 -20.49 7.78 21.53
CA ARG A 17 -21.13 8.36 22.73
C ARG A 17 -20.92 7.55 24.01
N ASN A 18 -20.38 6.33 23.92
CA ASN A 18 -20.16 5.48 25.07
C ASN A 18 -18.96 5.98 25.89
N ALA A 19 -19.21 6.62 27.03
CA ALA A 19 -18.16 7.16 27.90
C ALA A 19 -17.22 6.08 28.46
N ASP A 20 -17.71 4.85 28.61
CA ASP A 20 -16.95 3.71 29.15
C ASP A 20 -16.03 3.07 28.09
N ALA A 21 -16.19 3.44 26.81
CA ALA A 21 -15.35 2.94 25.74
C ALA A 21 -13.97 3.66 25.71
N PRO A 22 -12.87 2.93 25.42
CA PRO A 22 -11.55 3.52 25.24
C PRO A 22 -11.56 4.68 24.24
N LEU A 23 -10.83 5.76 24.54
CA LEU A 23 -10.78 6.95 23.67
C LEU A 23 -10.37 6.59 22.22
N ALA A 24 -9.34 5.76 22.07
CA ALA A 24 -8.87 5.30 20.76
C ALA A 24 -9.95 4.56 19.95
N LEU A 25 -10.85 3.82 20.62
CA LEU A 25 -11.97 3.14 19.96
C LEU A 25 -12.99 4.16 19.46
N ARG A 26 -13.29 5.18 20.27
CA ARG A 26 -14.23 6.26 19.94
C ARG A 26 -13.72 7.13 18.79
N GLU A 27 -12.43 7.48 18.80
CA GLU A 27 -11.79 8.27 17.74
C GLU A 27 -11.79 7.52 16.41
N GLN A 28 -11.48 6.21 16.43
CA GLN A 28 -11.56 5.38 15.23
C GLN A 28 -13.00 5.28 14.71
N ALA A 29 -14.00 5.10 15.58
CA ALA A 29 -15.40 5.08 15.17
C ALA A 29 -15.85 6.42 14.55
N ALA A 30 -15.39 7.54 15.11
CA ALA A 30 -15.63 8.88 14.56
C ALA A 30 -14.96 9.06 13.19
N TYR A 31 -13.70 8.61 13.05
CA TYR A 31 -12.97 8.65 11.78
C TYR A 31 -13.68 7.83 10.69
N ILE A 32 -14.11 6.60 10.97
CA ILE A 32 -14.86 5.77 10.00
C ILE A 32 -16.15 6.48 9.55
N SER A 33 -16.84 7.10 10.50
CA SER A 33 -18.08 7.84 10.20
C SER A 33 -17.82 9.03 9.28
N ALA A 34 -16.74 9.78 9.54
CA ALA A 34 -16.34 10.92 8.71
C ALA A 34 -15.82 10.47 7.33
N SER A 35 -15.00 9.41 7.27
CA SER A 35 -14.43 8.91 6.02
C SER A 35 -15.51 8.41 5.06
N PHE A 36 -16.62 7.86 5.57
CA PHE A 36 -17.71 7.42 4.70
C PHE A 36 -18.29 8.54 3.84
N ALA A 37 -18.29 9.79 4.32
CA ALA A 37 -18.80 10.92 3.55
C ALA A 37 -18.00 11.16 2.26
N SER A 38 -16.72 10.80 2.23
CA SER A 38 -15.86 10.98 1.05
C SER A 38 -16.04 9.88 0.01
N HIS A 39 -16.13 8.62 0.44
CA HIS A 39 -16.14 7.48 -0.48
C HIS A 39 -17.51 6.84 -0.71
N GLN A 40 -18.49 7.07 0.18
CA GLN A 40 -19.89 6.58 0.07
C GLN A 40 -20.01 5.09 -0.33
N ASN A 41 -19.12 4.26 0.21
CA ASN A 41 -18.98 2.85 -0.19
C ASN A 41 -19.32 1.94 1.00
N SER A 42 -20.44 1.22 0.88
CA SER A 42 -20.96 0.35 1.95
C SER A 42 -20.02 -0.83 2.26
N TYR A 43 -19.35 -1.40 1.26
CA TYR A 43 -18.37 -2.48 1.46
C TYR A 43 -17.14 -2.00 2.24
N ARG A 44 -16.67 -0.79 1.92
CA ARG A 44 -15.59 -0.12 2.66
C ARG A 44 -15.99 0.12 4.11
N LEU A 45 -17.20 0.64 4.33
CA LEU A 45 -17.75 0.87 5.67
C LEU A 45 -17.78 -0.43 6.47
N MET A 46 -18.33 -1.50 5.89
CA MET A 46 -18.38 -2.82 6.53
C MET A 46 -16.98 -3.35 6.87
N ALA A 47 -16.01 -3.22 5.96
CA ALA A 47 -14.65 -3.70 6.17
C ALA A 47 -13.93 -2.93 7.30
N GLN A 48 -14.11 -1.61 7.34
CA GLN A 48 -13.58 -0.77 8.42
C GLN A 48 -14.23 -1.11 9.76
N VAL A 49 -15.56 -1.21 9.83
CA VAL A 49 -16.26 -1.57 11.07
C VAL A 49 -15.88 -2.97 11.56
N SER A 50 -15.77 -3.95 10.65
CA SER A 50 -15.27 -5.29 11.00
C SER A 50 -13.86 -5.23 11.59
N THR A 51 -12.97 -4.43 11.00
CA THR A 51 -11.60 -4.25 11.50
C THR A 51 -11.59 -3.60 12.89
N LEU A 52 -12.42 -2.58 13.11
CA LEU A 52 -12.54 -1.86 14.38
C LEU A 52 -12.92 -2.81 15.52
N PHE A 53 -13.97 -3.60 15.33
CA PHE A 53 -14.48 -4.51 16.36
C PHE A 53 -13.63 -5.77 16.55
N ASN A 54 -12.72 -6.05 15.62
CA ASN A 54 -11.69 -7.08 15.77
C ASN A 54 -10.38 -6.53 16.40
N GLY A 55 -10.40 -5.30 16.94
CA GLY A 55 -9.23 -4.68 17.59
C GLY A 55 -8.17 -4.15 16.63
N GLY A 56 -8.49 -4.03 15.33
CA GLY A 56 -7.60 -3.45 14.34
C GLY A 56 -7.49 -1.92 14.45
N VAL A 57 -6.43 -1.38 13.84
CA VAL A 57 -6.17 0.06 13.76
C VAL A 57 -6.47 0.53 12.33
N ILE A 58 -7.31 1.57 12.22
CA ILE A 58 -7.75 2.17 10.95
C ILE A 58 -7.31 3.63 10.89
N LEU A 59 -7.38 4.33 12.02
CA LEU A 59 -6.88 5.70 12.12
C LEU A 59 -5.36 5.66 12.34
N HIS A 60 -4.62 6.29 11.43
CA HIS A 60 -3.17 6.43 11.52
C HIS A 60 -2.78 7.90 11.69
N ALA A 61 -1.75 8.16 12.49
CA ALA A 61 -1.19 9.49 12.63
C ALA A 61 -0.55 9.97 11.31
N SER A 62 -0.46 11.30 11.15
CA SER A 62 0.35 11.89 10.08
C SER A 62 1.81 11.49 10.26
N HIS A 63 2.48 11.23 9.15
CA HIS A 63 3.89 10.79 9.13
C HIS A 63 4.87 11.96 9.05
N ARG A 64 4.39 13.21 9.06
CA ARG A 64 5.25 14.38 9.09
C ARG A 64 5.68 14.66 10.53
N LEU A 65 6.78 14.04 10.97
CA LEU A 65 7.18 14.01 12.38
C LEU A 65 8.28 15.00 12.77
N LEU A 66 8.87 15.76 11.84
CA LEU A 66 10.10 16.51 12.13
C LEU A 66 9.97 18.02 11.86
N GLY A 67 10.55 18.82 12.75
CA GLY A 67 10.74 20.26 12.56
C GLY A 67 11.79 20.57 11.48
N LEU A 68 11.78 21.78 10.90
CA LEU A 68 12.66 22.17 9.78
C LEU A 68 14.16 21.90 10.03
N GLY A 69 14.64 22.04 11.27
CA GLY A 69 16.03 21.75 11.64
C GLY A 69 16.37 20.25 11.69
N GLU A 70 15.43 19.40 12.11
CA GLU A 70 15.64 17.95 12.19
C GLU A 70 15.55 17.28 10.81
N ILE A 71 14.86 17.92 9.85
CA ILE A 71 14.80 17.46 8.46
C ILE A 71 16.18 17.53 7.79
N ALA A 72 16.97 18.57 8.08
CA ALA A 72 18.29 18.76 7.48
C ALA A 72 19.30 17.67 7.93
N GLU A 73 19.22 17.26 9.20
CA GLU A 73 20.08 16.22 9.77
C GLU A 73 19.64 14.80 9.41
N ALA A 74 18.37 14.61 9.04
CA ALA A 74 17.86 13.32 8.60
C ALA A 74 18.56 12.85 7.30
N PRO A 75 18.76 11.53 7.11
CA PRO A 75 19.33 10.96 5.88
C PRO A 75 18.68 11.48 4.59
N VAL A 76 17.35 11.64 4.60
CA VAL A 76 16.61 12.22 3.48
C VAL A 76 17.02 13.67 3.20
N GLY A 77 17.22 14.49 4.23
CA GLY A 77 17.67 15.88 4.06
C GLY A 77 19.07 15.95 3.46
N ARG A 78 20.01 15.18 4.03
CA ARG A 78 21.41 15.12 3.56
C ARG A 78 21.55 14.66 2.12
N HIS A 79 20.70 13.73 1.67
CA HIS A 79 20.76 13.17 0.32
C HIS A 79 19.64 13.66 -0.61
N GLY A 80 18.91 14.71 -0.24
CA GLY A 80 17.75 15.22 -0.97
C GLY A 80 17.96 15.37 -2.48
N PRO A 81 19.05 16.02 -2.96
CA PRO A 81 19.32 16.14 -4.40
C PRO A 81 19.48 14.81 -5.13
N ALA A 82 20.15 13.83 -4.50
CA ALA A 82 20.34 12.51 -5.08
C ALA A 82 19.03 11.71 -5.11
N LEU A 83 18.21 11.82 -4.06
CA LEU A 83 16.87 11.24 -4.04
C LEU A 83 16.01 11.84 -5.16
N GLN A 84 16.03 13.16 -5.33
CA GLN A 84 15.28 13.83 -6.40
C GLN A 84 15.74 13.38 -7.79
N ALA A 85 17.04 13.19 -8.01
CA ALA A 85 17.56 12.67 -9.28
C ALA A 85 17.03 11.26 -9.59
N ILE A 86 17.00 10.35 -8.60
CA ILE A 86 16.42 9.01 -8.75
C ILE A 86 14.94 9.10 -9.09
N VAL A 87 14.17 9.90 -8.34
CA VAL A 87 12.72 10.06 -8.53
C VAL A 87 12.41 10.59 -9.94
N THR A 88 13.15 11.59 -10.40
CA THR A 88 13.02 12.14 -11.75
C THR A 88 13.38 11.10 -12.82
N GLY A 89 14.45 10.31 -12.61
CA GLY A 89 14.86 9.23 -13.52
C GLY A 89 13.78 8.16 -13.70
N HIS A 90 13.02 7.87 -12.65
CA HIS A 90 11.87 6.98 -12.69
C HIS A 90 10.55 7.64 -13.13
N ARG A 91 10.57 8.94 -13.47
CA ARG A 91 9.42 9.73 -13.94
C ARG A 91 8.24 9.72 -12.96
N VAL A 92 8.51 9.66 -11.67
CA VAL A 92 7.48 9.66 -10.63
C VAL A 92 6.91 11.07 -10.50
N ARG A 93 5.58 11.19 -10.52
CA ARG A 93 4.86 12.44 -10.28
C ARG A 93 4.17 12.36 -8.92
N PRO A 94 4.67 13.06 -7.88
CA PRO A 94 4.00 13.09 -6.58
C PRO A 94 2.66 13.83 -6.65
N ASN A 95 1.74 13.44 -5.80
CA ASN A 95 0.50 14.18 -5.55
C ASN A 95 0.65 15.10 -4.32
N PRO A 96 -0.20 16.13 -4.16
CA PRO A 96 -0.13 17.03 -2.99
C PRO A 96 -0.13 16.29 -1.65
N ALA A 97 -0.97 15.27 -1.49
CA ALA A 97 -1.02 14.45 -0.27
C ALA A 97 0.25 13.62 -0.02
N ASP A 98 1.12 13.43 -1.02
CA ASP A 98 2.45 12.85 -0.83
C ASP A 98 3.42 13.82 -0.13
N PHE A 99 3.20 15.12 -0.20
CA PHE A 99 4.03 16.09 0.52
C PHE A 99 3.53 16.34 1.95
N GLU A 100 2.23 16.20 2.16
CA GLU A 100 1.57 16.53 3.43
C GLU A 100 1.78 15.47 4.52
N GLY A 101 2.27 14.27 4.17
CA GLY A 101 2.48 13.20 5.14
C GLY A 101 1.20 12.50 5.58
N HIS A 102 0.10 12.69 4.86
CA HIS A 102 -1.17 12.06 5.16
C HIS A 102 -1.08 10.53 5.17
N PRO A 103 -1.88 9.84 6.00
CA PRO A 103 -2.00 8.40 5.94
C PRO A 103 -2.22 7.88 4.51
N ILE A 104 -1.74 6.67 4.26
CA ILE A 104 -1.99 5.97 3.00
C ILE A 104 -3.40 5.40 3.04
N GLU A 105 -4.24 5.88 2.11
CA GLU A 105 -5.55 5.33 1.81
C GLU A 105 -5.51 4.76 0.39
N LEU A 106 -5.66 3.44 0.28
CA LEU A 106 -5.55 2.72 -0.98
C LEU A 106 -6.81 2.88 -1.82
N LEU A 107 -8.00 2.99 -1.19
CA LEU A 107 -9.25 3.19 -1.93
C LEU A 107 -9.18 4.37 -2.91
N SER A 108 -8.48 5.45 -2.55
CA SER A 108 -8.31 6.66 -3.37
C SER A 108 -7.63 6.43 -4.72
N ILE A 109 -6.90 5.33 -4.88
CA ILE A 109 -6.18 5.00 -6.11
C ILE A 109 -6.57 3.65 -6.70
N LEU A 110 -7.63 3.03 -6.18
CA LEU A 110 -8.15 1.79 -6.72
C LEU A 110 -8.79 2.10 -8.07
N ASP A 111 -8.44 1.33 -9.10
CA ASP A 111 -9.03 1.48 -10.42
C ASP A 111 -10.56 1.21 -10.33
N PRO A 112 -11.41 2.19 -10.69
CA PRO A 112 -12.86 2.00 -10.69
C PRO A 112 -13.31 0.81 -11.54
N ALA A 113 -12.58 0.45 -12.60
CA ALA A 113 -12.89 -0.72 -13.42
C ALA A 113 -12.71 -2.04 -12.65
N ILE A 114 -11.73 -2.12 -11.74
CA ILE A 114 -11.54 -3.27 -10.86
C ILE A 114 -12.73 -3.40 -9.92
N GLN A 115 -13.22 -2.28 -9.37
CA GLN A 115 -14.42 -2.29 -8.54
C GLN A 115 -15.66 -2.70 -9.34
N ALA A 116 -15.88 -2.10 -10.50
CA ALA A 116 -17.04 -2.42 -11.35
C ALA A 116 -17.07 -3.89 -11.79
N GLY A 117 -15.90 -4.55 -11.90
CA GLY A 117 -15.79 -5.96 -12.23
C GLY A 117 -16.07 -6.94 -11.09
N LEU A 118 -16.32 -6.47 -9.87
CA LEU A 118 -16.56 -7.30 -8.69
C LEU A 118 -17.96 -7.05 -8.11
N ALA A 119 -18.56 -8.10 -7.55
CA ALA A 119 -19.86 -8.01 -6.89
C ALA A 119 -19.90 -8.87 -5.62
N GLY A 120 -20.79 -8.47 -4.68
CA GLY A 120 -21.09 -9.23 -3.47
C GLY A 120 -19.86 -9.52 -2.61
N GLU A 121 -19.68 -10.79 -2.26
CA GLU A 121 -18.63 -11.22 -1.33
C GLU A 121 -17.21 -10.88 -1.79
N LYS A 122 -16.91 -11.02 -3.09
CA LYS A 122 -15.57 -10.71 -3.63
C LYS A 122 -15.22 -9.23 -3.48
N MET A 123 -16.22 -8.35 -3.64
CA MET A 123 -16.04 -6.91 -3.41
C MET A 123 -15.73 -6.66 -1.93
N PHE A 124 -16.48 -7.29 -1.03
CA PHE A 124 -16.24 -7.17 0.41
C PHE A 124 -14.84 -7.66 0.81
N GLN A 125 -14.42 -8.83 0.31
CA GLN A 125 -13.09 -9.40 0.54
C GLN A 125 -11.97 -8.47 0.05
N LEU A 126 -12.12 -7.86 -1.14
CA LEU A 126 -11.18 -6.86 -1.63
C LEU A 126 -11.09 -5.66 -0.67
N HIS A 127 -12.22 -5.15 -0.19
CA HIS A 127 -12.21 -4.03 0.77
C HIS A 127 -11.58 -4.39 2.11
N GLN A 128 -11.77 -5.62 2.62
CA GLN A 128 -11.05 -6.11 3.81
C GLN A 128 -9.53 -6.19 3.57
N ALA A 129 -9.12 -6.70 2.40
CA ALA A 129 -7.72 -6.74 2.02
C ALA A 129 -7.13 -5.33 1.92
N LEU A 130 -7.85 -4.37 1.34
CA LEU A 130 -7.41 -2.97 1.26
C LEU A 130 -7.20 -2.33 2.63
N VAL A 131 -8.12 -2.51 3.57
CA VAL A 131 -7.96 -2.02 4.96
C VAL A 131 -6.71 -2.62 5.61
N THR A 132 -6.50 -3.93 5.44
CA THR A 132 -5.31 -4.62 5.97
C THR A 132 -4.02 -4.08 5.35
N MET A 133 -4.01 -3.87 4.02
CA MET A 133 -2.85 -3.37 3.29
C MET A 133 -2.56 -1.90 3.60
N GLU A 134 -3.57 -1.07 3.87
CA GLU A 134 -3.39 0.30 4.35
C GLU A 134 -2.73 0.34 5.71
N ARG A 135 -3.15 -0.52 6.65
CA ARG A 135 -2.50 -0.64 7.96
C ARG A 135 -1.02 -0.95 7.80
N ASN A 136 -0.70 -2.00 7.04
CA ASN A 136 0.68 -2.41 6.79
C ASN A 136 1.48 -1.29 6.07
N ALA A 137 0.87 -0.59 5.12
CA ALA A 137 1.50 0.53 4.41
C ALA A 137 1.84 1.70 5.35
N ASN A 138 0.95 2.03 6.28
CA ASN A 138 1.17 3.09 7.25
C ASN A 138 2.21 2.70 8.31
N GLU A 139 2.25 1.43 8.73
CA GLU A 139 3.30 0.90 9.61
C GLU A 139 4.69 0.98 8.95
N ASP A 140 4.78 0.55 7.68
CA ASP A 140 6.01 0.64 6.90
C ASP A 140 6.44 2.09 6.65
N LEU A 141 5.48 2.99 6.38
CA LEU A 141 5.77 4.40 6.19
C LEU A 141 6.29 5.04 7.48
N ALA A 142 5.68 4.72 8.63
CA ALA A 142 6.15 5.17 9.93
C ALA A 142 7.56 4.66 10.21
N ARG A 143 7.85 3.39 9.89
CA ARG A 143 9.19 2.79 10.03
C ARG A 143 10.23 3.53 9.19
N TYR A 144 9.97 3.73 7.89
CA TYR A 144 10.91 4.43 7.01
C TYR A 144 11.08 5.90 7.39
N THR A 145 10.02 6.55 7.84
CA THR A 145 10.07 7.93 8.34
C THR A 145 10.97 8.04 9.57
N ARG A 146 10.83 7.13 10.55
CA ARG A 146 11.71 7.11 11.73
C ARG A 146 13.16 6.84 11.36
N GLN A 147 13.40 5.97 10.38
CA GLN A 147 14.75 5.55 10.01
C GLN A 147 15.50 6.59 9.16
N TYR A 148 14.82 7.24 8.22
CA TYR A 148 15.45 8.07 7.21
C TYR A 148 15.00 9.54 7.22
N GLY A 149 13.95 9.87 7.97
CA GLY A 149 13.18 11.11 7.79
C GLY A 149 12.08 10.94 6.74
N TYR A 150 11.12 11.88 6.71
CA TYR A 150 10.03 11.81 5.74
C TYR A 150 10.48 12.27 4.35
N HIS A 151 10.18 11.46 3.32
CA HIS A 151 10.22 11.87 1.92
C HIS A 151 8.94 11.39 1.22
N TYR A 152 8.38 12.23 0.36
CA TYR A 152 7.13 11.92 -0.37
C TYR A 152 7.19 10.60 -1.15
N ILE A 153 8.40 10.20 -1.59
CA ILE A 153 8.62 8.96 -2.33
C ILE A 153 8.27 7.70 -1.52
N PHE A 154 8.45 7.72 -0.20
CA PHE A 154 8.09 6.58 0.64
C PHE A 154 6.59 6.36 0.62
N ARG A 155 5.80 7.44 0.76
CA ARG A 155 4.35 7.36 0.67
C ARG A 155 3.90 6.90 -0.71
N ALA A 156 4.39 7.56 -1.77
CA ALA A 156 4.01 7.23 -3.14
C ALA A 156 4.35 5.77 -3.51
N GLY A 157 5.54 5.30 -3.12
CA GLY A 157 6.01 3.94 -3.40
C GLY A 157 5.24 2.87 -2.62
N LEU A 158 5.03 3.06 -1.31
CA LEU A 158 4.25 2.13 -0.49
C LEU A 158 2.79 2.05 -0.95
N ARG A 159 2.20 3.19 -1.31
CA ARG A 159 0.84 3.24 -1.85
C ARG A 159 0.70 2.37 -3.11
N GLN A 160 1.65 2.48 -4.05
CA GLN A 160 1.66 1.64 -5.26
C GLN A 160 1.89 0.16 -4.95
N TYR A 161 2.85 -0.15 -4.07
CA TYR A 161 3.18 -1.52 -3.70
C TYR A 161 1.99 -2.25 -3.06
N TYR A 162 1.38 -1.64 -2.05
CA TYR A 162 0.28 -2.24 -1.31
C TYR A 162 -1.03 -2.26 -2.10
N MET A 163 -1.30 -1.28 -2.96
CA MET A 163 -2.42 -1.34 -3.90
C MET A 163 -2.28 -2.53 -4.87
N THR A 164 -1.13 -2.59 -5.56
CA THR A 164 -0.90 -3.67 -6.53
C THR A 164 -0.87 -5.04 -5.88
N LYS A 165 -0.39 -5.14 -4.63
CA LYS A 165 -0.48 -6.36 -3.81
C LYS A 165 -1.93 -6.76 -3.53
N ALA A 166 -2.74 -5.83 -3.03
CA ALA A 166 -4.14 -6.09 -2.72
C ALA A 166 -4.90 -6.60 -3.95
N VAL A 167 -4.71 -5.97 -5.11
CA VAL A 167 -5.32 -6.40 -6.37
C VAL A 167 -4.78 -7.76 -6.82
N ALA A 168 -3.46 -7.94 -6.85
CA ALA A 168 -2.84 -9.19 -7.29
C ALA A 168 -3.24 -10.42 -6.46
N GLU A 169 -3.53 -10.24 -5.18
CA GLU A 169 -3.89 -11.33 -4.28
C GLU A 169 -5.40 -11.63 -4.26
N ASN A 170 -6.27 -10.69 -4.66
CA ASN A 170 -7.72 -10.79 -4.48
C ASN A 170 -8.55 -10.67 -5.77
N VAL A 171 -7.95 -10.21 -6.88
CA VAL A 171 -8.65 -9.99 -8.15
C VAL A 171 -7.97 -10.81 -9.24
N VAL A 172 -8.74 -11.63 -9.97
CA VAL A 172 -8.21 -12.41 -11.09
C VAL A 172 -8.11 -11.52 -12.32
N LEU A 173 -6.88 -11.20 -12.73
CA LEU A 173 -6.56 -10.39 -13.91
C LEU A 173 -6.20 -11.26 -15.13
N LEU A 174 -5.85 -12.53 -14.93
CA LEU A 174 -5.57 -13.46 -16.02
C LEU A 174 -6.85 -13.76 -16.81
N GLU A 175 -6.73 -13.99 -18.13
CA GLU A 175 -7.86 -14.28 -19.01
C GLU A 175 -8.52 -15.62 -18.67
N GLN A 176 -9.63 -15.96 -19.32
CA GLN A 176 -10.35 -17.20 -19.00
C GLN A 176 -9.50 -18.44 -19.31
N ASP A 177 -9.47 -19.38 -18.36
CA ASP A 177 -8.73 -20.64 -18.45
C ASP A 177 -9.68 -21.81 -18.18
N PRO A 178 -9.65 -22.90 -18.97
CA PRO A 178 -10.55 -24.05 -18.80
C PRO A 178 -10.42 -24.74 -17.43
N ARG A 179 -9.30 -24.56 -16.71
CA ARG A 179 -9.09 -25.11 -15.37
C ARG A 179 -9.82 -24.34 -14.27
N GLY A 180 -10.49 -23.25 -14.61
CA GLY A 180 -11.36 -22.50 -13.71
C GLY A 180 -10.68 -21.33 -13.00
N GLN A 181 -11.44 -20.63 -12.16
CA GLN A 181 -11.01 -19.37 -11.54
C GLN A 181 -9.91 -19.57 -10.47
N ASP A 182 -10.01 -20.63 -9.68
CA ASP A 182 -9.07 -20.88 -8.57
C ASP A 182 -7.66 -21.15 -9.09
N TYR A 183 -7.56 -21.88 -10.19
CA TYR A 183 -6.30 -22.09 -10.89
C TYR A 183 -5.66 -20.77 -11.33
N ARG A 184 -6.45 -19.87 -11.93
CA ARG A 184 -5.97 -18.57 -12.38
C ARG A 184 -5.50 -17.70 -11.22
N LEU A 185 -6.23 -17.72 -10.12
CA LEU A 185 -5.82 -16.99 -8.92
C LEU A 185 -4.51 -17.53 -8.35
N LEU A 186 -4.34 -18.86 -8.31
CA LEU A 186 -3.10 -19.51 -7.90
C LEU A 186 -1.93 -19.12 -8.82
N ALA A 187 -2.10 -19.26 -10.14
CA ALA A 187 -1.08 -18.91 -11.12
C ALA A 187 -0.66 -17.44 -11.00
N GLN A 188 -1.63 -16.53 -10.85
CA GLN A 188 -1.36 -15.10 -10.66
C GLN A 188 -0.59 -14.84 -9.37
N ARG A 189 -1.00 -15.44 -8.25
CA ARG A 189 -0.31 -15.32 -6.96
C ARG A 189 1.12 -15.83 -7.03
N THR A 190 1.37 -16.90 -7.77
CA THR A 190 2.73 -17.42 -7.98
C THR A 190 3.56 -16.49 -8.87
N CYS A 191 3.00 -15.98 -9.97
CA CYS A 191 3.64 -14.95 -10.80
C CYS A 191 3.98 -13.70 -9.99
N TYR A 192 3.08 -13.29 -9.10
CA TYR A 192 3.28 -12.17 -8.19
C TYR A 192 4.41 -12.46 -7.20
N ALA A 193 4.36 -13.59 -6.50
CA ALA A 193 5.38 -13.97 -5.51
C ALA A 193 6.79 -14.02 -6.13
N ALA A 194 6.91 -14.56 -7.35
CA ALA A 194 8.18 -14.62 -8.07
C ALA A 194 8.78 -13.23 -8.32
N ILE A 195 7.99 -12.29 -8.86
CA ILE A 195 8.48 -10.94 -9.16
C ILE A 195 8.65 -10.07 -7.92
N ASP A 196 7.90 -10.34 -6.84
CA ASP A 196 8.03 -9.63 -5.58
C ASP A 196 9.35 -10.01 -4.87
N GLN A 197 9.73 -11.28 -4.93
CA GLN A 197 11.01 -11.77 -4.42
C GLN A 197 12.19 -11.40 -5.34
N ARG A 198 12.00 -11.44 -6.66
CA ARG A 198 13.03 -11.10 -7.66
C ARG A 198 12.50 -10.07 -8.67
N PRO A 199 12.56 -8.77 -8.34
CA PRO A 199 12.03 -7.72 -9.23
C PRO A 199 12.71 -7.62 -10.61
N ASN A 200 13.94 -8.12 -10.74
CA ASN A 200 14.77 -8.06 -11.95
C ASN A 200 14.90 -9.41 -12.67
N MET A 201 13.89 -10.28 -12.57
CA MET A 201 13.89 -11.57 -13.28
C MET A 201 14.18 -11.41 -14.77
N THR A 202 15.15 -12.19 -15.24
CA THR A 202 15.46 -12.35 -16.66
C THR A 202 14.32 -13.04 -17.42
N ASN A 203 14.33 -12.96 -18.75
CA ASN A 203 13.34 -13.67 -19.57
C ASN A 203 13.41 -15.20 -19.34
N VAL A 204 14.60 -15.74 -19.11
CA VAL A 204 14.78 -17.18 -18.80
C VAL A 204 14.12 -17.53 -17.47
N GLU A 205 14.32 -16.73 -16.42
CA GLU A 205 13.68 -16.96 -15.12
C GLU A 205 12.14 -16.84 -15.21
N LYS A 206 11.64 -15.89 -16.01
CA LYS A 206 10.21 -15.75 -16.29
C LYS A 206 9.63 -17.00 -16.96
N GLU A 207 10.32 -17.54 -17.97
CA GLU A 207 9.91 -18.77 -18.65
C GLU A 207 9.86 -19.97 -17.70
N VAL A 208 10.81 -20.08 -16.76
CA VAL A 208 10.80 -21.14 -15.75
C VAL A 208 9.54 -21.05 -14.88
N VAL A 209 9.17 -19.85 -14.43
CA VAL A 209 7.95 -19.64 -13.64
C VAL A 209 6.71 -20.02 -14.45
N ILE A 210 6.59 -19.54 -15.69
CA ILE A 210 5.45 -19.82 -16.59
C ILE A 210 5.27 -21.33 -16.79
N ARG A 211 6.37 -22.06 -17.04
CA ARG A 211 6.33 -23.53 -17.20
C ARG A 211 5.94 -24.24 -15.92
N ALA A 212 6.48 -23.81 -14.78
CA ALA A 212 6.19 -24.42 -13.48
C ALA A 212 4.71 -24.31 -13.11
N ILE A 213 4.07 -23.17 -13.42
CA ILE A 213 2.65 -22.93 -13.17
C ILE A 213 1.76 -23.28 -14.36
N ASN A 214 2.32 -23.79 -15.45
CA ASN A 214 1.60 -24.14 -16.69
C ASN A 214 0.53 -23.11 -17.11
N CYS A 215 0.82 -21.81 -17.01
CA CYS A 215 -0.09 -20.74 -17.42
C CYS A 215 0.20 -20.28 -18.85
N VAL A 216 -0.75 -19.55 -19.44
CA VAL A 216 -0.56 -18.92 -20.76
C VAL A 216 0.57 -17.87 -20.65
N PRO A 217 1.65 -17.94 -21.46
CA PRO A 217 2.76 -17.00 -21.37
C PRO A 217 2.32 -15.55 -21.58
N GLN A 218 1.41 -15.29 -22.52
CA GLN A 218 0.91 -13.94 -22.79
C GLN A 218 0.26 -13.32 -21.55
N ASP A 219 -0.51 -14.10 -20.78
CA ASP A 219 -1.18 -13.64 -19.56
C ASP A 219 -0.19 -13.29 -18.45
N ALA A 220 0.82 -14.14 -18.24
CA ALA A 220 1.87 -13.86 -17.26
C ALA A 220 2.65 -12.58 -17.61
N HIS A 221 3.02 -12.41 -18.88
CA HIS A 221 3.68 -11.19 -19.34
C HIS A 221 2.80 -9.95 -19.20
N ARG A 222 1.51 -10.03 -19.56
CA ARG A 222 0.55 -8.94 -19.39
C ARG A 222 0.43 -8.54 -17.91
N PHE A 223 0.33 -9.53 -17.02
CA PHE A 223 0.27 -9.30 -15.58
C PHE A 223 1.55 -8.64 -15.04
N TRP A 224 2.74 -9.11 -15.43
CA TRP A 224 4.00 -8.49 -15.02
C TRP A 224 4.18 -7.08 -15.60
N ASN A 225 3.72 -6.83 -16.83
CA ASN A 225 3.71 -5.50 -17.41
C ASN A 225 2.77 -4.56 -16.65
N TRP A 226 1.59 -5.03 -16.26
CA TRP A 226 0.68 -4.29 -15.39
C TRP A 226 1.34 -3.94 -14.05
N LEU A 227 2.03 -4.89 -13.40
CA LEU A 227 2.79 -4.62 -12.17
C LEU A 227 3.89 -3.58 -12.42
N ALA A 228 4.65 -3.69 -13.50
CA ALA A 228 5.74 -2.77 -13.83
C ALA A 228 5.24 -1.33 -14.00
N THR A 229 4.12 -1.16 -14.73
CA THR A 229 3.50 0.14 -14.98
C THR A 229 2.95 0.76 -13.69
N ASN A 230 2.38 -0.06 -12.80
CA ASN A 230 1.77 0.42 -11.54
C ASN A 230 2.75 0.54 -10.36
N ARG A 231 4.04 0.20 -10.54
CA ARG A 231 5.07 0.20 -9.48
C ARG A 231 6.26 1.12 -9.75
N ALA A 232 6.12 2.13 -10.61
CA ALA A 232 7.21 3.07 -10.91
C ALA A 232 7.75 3.81 -9.66
N ALA A 233 6.85 4.35 -8.82
CA ALA A 233 7.22 5.00 -7.56
C ALA A 233 7.77 4.01 -6.53
N TYR A 234 7.26 2.78 -6.51
CA TYR A 234 7.82 1.73 -5.65
C TYR A 234 9.27 1.39 -6.03
N ARG A 235 9.58 1.27 -7.32
CA ARG A 235 10.96 1.02 -7.80
C ARG A 235 11.89 2.18 -7.44
N ALA A 236 11.44 3.42 -7.66
CA ALA A 236 12.18 4.62 -7.25
C ALA A 236 12.40 4.65 -5.73
N MET A 237 11.38 4.33 -4.93
CA MET A 237 11.48 4.22 -3.49
C MET A 237 12.53 3.19 -3.06
N LYS A 238 12.55 2.00 -3.67
CA LYS A 238 13.55 0.96 -3.38
C LYS A 238 14.97 1.39 -3.77
N ALA A 239 15.14 2.12 -4.87
CA ALA A 239 16.42 2.70 -5.26
C ALA A 239 16.88 3.78 -4.26
N CYS A 240 15.97 4.66 -3.83
CA CYS A 240 16.22 5.64 -2.77
C CYS A 240 16.63 4.99 -1.45
N ILE A 241 15.91 3.97 -0.99
CA ILE A 241 16.25 3.22 0.23
C ILE A 241 17.65 2.60 0.09
N SER A 242 17.95 1.98 -1.05
CA SER A 242 19.27 1.38 -1.30
C SER A 242 20.41 2.40 -1.25
N LEU A 243 20.17 3.64 -1.71
CA LEU A 243 21.13 4.74 -1.59
C LEU A 243 21.33 5.13 -0.12
N LEU A 244 20.24 5.30 0.63
CA LEU A 244 20.26 5.72 2.03
C LEU A 244 20.93 4.67 2.93
N ASP A 245 20.63 3.39 2.71
CA ASP A 245 21.29 2.27 3.42
C ASP A 245 22.81 2.28 3.22
N ARG A 246 23.26 2.48 1.98
CA ARG A 246 24.70 2.57 1.65
C ARG A 246 25.35 3.77 2.29
N ALA A 247 24.68 4.92 2.28
CA ALA A 247 25.20 6.14 2.88
C ALA A 247 25.34 6.04 4.40
N GLN A 248 24.36 5.43 5.08
CA GLN A 248 24.43 5.16 6.53
C GLN A 248 25.58 4.21 6.88
N PHE A 249 25.79 3.15 6.09
CA PHE A 249 26.88 2.20 6.31
C PHE A 249 28.27 2.85 6.21
N LEU A 250 28.47 3.79 5.28
CA LEU A 250 29.74 4.47 5.09
C LEU A 250 30.06 5.45 6.24
N LEU A 251 29.06 6.10 6.82
CA LEU A 251 29.23 6.98 7.99
C LEU A 251 29.70 6.21 9.22
N VAL A 252 29.07 5.07 9.51
CA VAL A 252 29.46 4.20 10.64
C VAL A 252 30.88 3.65 10.49
N LYS A 253 31.32 3.37 9.24
CA LYS A 253 32.70 2.96 8.98
C LYS A 253 33.70 4.08 9.23
N HIS A 254 33.37 5.31 8.85
CA HIS A 254 34.25 6.46 9.04
C HIS A 254 34.47 6.79 10.52
N GLU A 255 33.41 6.74 11.34
CA GLU A 255 33.48 6.97 12.78
C GLU A 255 34.33 5.91 13.51
N LYS A 256 34.26 4.65 13.06
CA LYS A 256 35.07 3.54 13.63
C LYS A 256 36.54 3.55 13.24
N ILE A 257 36.92 4.27 12.19
CA ILE A 257 38.33 4.42 11.77
C ILE A 257 39.00 5.59 12.49
N GLN A 258 38.21 6.53 13.03
CA GLN A 258 38.68 7.73 13.72
C GLN A 258 38.66 7.60 15.26
N ALA A 259 38.13 6.50 15.80
CA ALA A 259 38.15 6.15 17.23
C ALA A 259 39.25 5.11 17.52
#